data_AF-A0A7W0LAX5-F1
#
_entry.id   AF-A0A7W0LAX5-F1
#
_cell.length_a   1.000
_cell.length_b   1.000
_cell.length_c   1.000
_cell.angle_alpha   90.00
_cell.angle_beta   90.00
_cell.angle_gamma   90.00
#
_symmetry.space_group_name_H-M   'P 1'
#
loop_
_entity.id
_entity.type
_entity.pdbx_description
1 polymer ?
#
loop_
_entity_poly.entity_id
_entity_poly.type
_entity_poly.pdbx_seq_one_letter_code
_entity_poly.pdbx_strand_id
1 'polypeptide(L)'
;MSADSAQPALEPGRRPSAGRSDDAVGQHEDDTGQEVESPPERLTLADDVPVEAEGERPARTLSGRLQLALSAVAALVSVYALYNVFSPFTVLPYRIIFLAVVLPLTFLLYRPALSILRRRKGGADAEASGTDGGTRRPDRPTLWDWLLAGLSIFVTLWPLIGGFDAYLARSFAPFIIDVVCGFAVVALVLLATWRTVGPVLPIIVAVFILYAYFGALIPDGWLIGHRGYGLPRLTSQFVMGTEGTFGVPLDVAATYIILFTIYGAVLELSGAGQFFLDISLAAFRKSRTAPGRTVTMAGFLLGTVSGSSTATTVSLGSVAWPILKRAGYPREAGGGILAAAGIGAILSPPTLGAAAFIIAELLRVSYLEVLGYALIPTLLYYLGIFLAIEFDARRFGVREIEIPQQGFWKLLGRFGYHFSSLIIIVVLLALGQSAFKAVVYASVLAFLLSFLDRRHRMTPPRVFAALAKGASGVLPVAATCAAAGLIVAVLTITGL
;
A
#
# COMPACT_ATOMS: atom_id res chain seq x y z
N MET A 1 -53.63 49.62 10.08
CA MET A 1 -54.63 49.88 9.02
C MET A 1 -53.88 50.61 7.92
N SER A 2 -53.28 49.91 6.95
CA SER A 2 -53.89 49.28 5.76
C SER A 2 -53.83 50.22 4.56
N ALA A 3 -53.18 49.76 3.48
CA ALA A 3 -53.25 50.26 2.10
C ALA A 3 -52.69 51.68 1.88
N ASP A 4 -52.20 52.14 0.74
CA ASP A 4 -51.84 51.69 -0.62
C ASP A 4 -51.50 53.01 -1.36
N SER A 5 -51.06 52.95 -2.62
CA SER A 5 -50.88 54.07 -3.58
C SER A 5 -49.59 54.90 -3.44
N ALA A 6 -48.91 55.37 -4.49
CA ALA A 6 -49.20 55.61 -5.91
C ALA A 6 -47.82 55.72 -6.64
N GLN A 7 -47.54 55.08 -7.79
CA GLN A 7 -47.81 55.51 -9.19
C GLN A 7 -46.96 56.74 -9.68
N PRO A 8 -46.82 57.03 -11.00
CA PRO A 8 -45.89 56.41 -11.96
C PRO A 8 -45.16 57.42 -12.91
N ALA A 9 -44.41 56.88 -13.89
CA ALA A 9 -44.18 57.36 -15.27
C ALA A 9 -43.52 58.74 -15.58
N LEU A 10 -42.51 58.72 -16.47
CA LEU A 10 -42.42 59.40 -17.79
C LEU A 10 -40.95 59.65 -18.21
N GLU A 11 -40.55 59.09 -19.37
CA GLU A 11 -39.40 59.50 -20.22
C GLU A 11 -39.54 60.96 -20.72
N PRO A 12 -38.63 61.61 -21.51
CA PRO A 12 -37.44 61.13 -22.24
C PRO A 12 -36.20 62.08 -22.26
N GLY A 13 -35.09 61.61 -22.83
CA GLY A 13 -34.34 62.41 -23.83
C GLY A 13 -32.90 62.88 -23.55
N ARG A 14 -32.05 62.64 -24.57
CA ARG A 14 -30.83 63.33 -25.01
C ARG A 14 -29.44 62.89 -24.48
N ARG A 15 -28.67 62.31 -25.42
CA ARG A 15 -27.19 62.30 -25.52
C ARG A 15 -26.66 63.71 -25.89
N PRO A 16 -25.34 63.96 -25.80
CA PRO A 16 -24.50 63.87 -27.02
C PRO A 16 -23.06 63.33 -26.76
N SER A 17 -22.49 62.49 -27.66
CA SER A 17 -21.38 62.78 -28.62
C SER A 17 -19.98 62.93 -27.96
N ALA A 18 -18.83 62.49 -28.47
CA ALA A 18 -18.38 61.96 -29.75
C ALA A 18 -16.94 61.41 -29.55
N GLY A 19 -16.49 60.54 -30.46
CA GLY A 19 -15.10 60.07 -30.55
C GLY A 19 -14.94 59.06 -31.68
N ARG A 20 -14.88 59.58 -32.91
CA ARG A 20 -14.83 58.89 -34.21
C ARG A 20 -13.41 58.42 -34.52
N SER A 21 -13.26 57.26 -35.16
CA SER A 21 -12.54 57.15 -36.44
C SER A 21 -12.79 55.78 -37.07
N ASP A 22 -13.44 55.85 -38.23
CA ASP A 22 -13.69 54.79 -39.20
C ASP A 22 -12.38 54.18 -39.74
N ASP A 23 -12.42 52.91 -40.13
CA ASP A 23 -12.09 52.55 -41.51
C ASP A 23 -12.71 51.20 -41.90
N ALA A 24 -13.00 51.11 -43.18
CA ALA A 24 -14.14 50.43 -43.76
C ALA A 24 -13.76 49.20 -44.60
N VAL A 25 -14.72 48.26 -44.62
CA VAL A 25 -15.17 47.43 -45.76
C VAL A 25 -14.31 46.25 -46.22
N GLY A 26 -14.99 45.09 -46.20
CA GLY A 26 -14.70 43.91 -47.02
C GLY A 26 -15.66 42.76 -46.69
N GLN A 27 -16.86 42.79 -47.28
CA GLN A 27 -17.86 41.71 -47.22
C GLN A 27 -17.38 40.45 -47.95
N HIS A 28 -17.67 39.26 -47.42
CA HIS A 28 -18.23 38.14 -48.17
C HIS A 28 -18.80 37.09 -47.21
N GLU A 29 -20.10 36.81 -47.36
CA GLU A 29 -20.78 35.63 -46.84
C GLU A 29 -20.21 34.37 -47.50
N ASP A 30 -19.95 33.31 -46.71
CA ASP A 30 -20.42 31.98 -47.08
C ASP A 30 -20.43 31.04 -45.86
N ASP A 31 -21.54 30.30 -45.79
CA ASP A 31 -21.92 29.28 -44.84
C ASP A 31 -21.05 28.02 -44.99
N THR A 32 -20.52 27.49 -43.89
CA THR A 32 -20.39 26.04 -43.62
C THR A 32 -19.76 25.81 -42.26
N GLY A 33 -20.53 25.18 -41.37
CA GLY A 33 -20.06 24.75 -40.06
C GLY A 33 -18.93 23.71 -40.15
N GLN A 34 -17.82 24.02 -39.48
CA GLN A 34 -16.86 23.04 -38.98
C GLN A 34 -16.34 23.57 -37.64
N GLU A 35 -17.01 23.17 -36.54
CA GLU A 35 -16.38 23.18 -35.22
C GLU A 35 -15.17 22.24 -35.29
N VAL A 36 -13.98 22.83 -35.20
CA VAL A 36 -12.72 22.10 -35.12
C VAL A 36 -12.71 21.34 -33.79
N GLU A 37 -13.09 20.07 -33.85
CA GLU A 37 -13.02 19.11 -32.75
C GLU A 37 -11.58 19.03 -32.26
N SER A 38 -11.33 19.56 -31.07
CA SER A 38 -10.03 19.46 -30.41
C SER A 38 -9.77 17.99 -30.05
N PRO A 39 -8.56 17.45 -30.25
CA PRO A 39 -8.29 16.05 -29.96
C PRO A 39 -8.52 15.76 -28.47
N PRO A 40 -8.99 14.56 -28.09
CA PRO A 40 -9.23 14.24 -26.69
C PRO A 40 -7.89 14.34 -25.94
N GLU A 41 -7.88 15.25 -24.98
CA GLU A 41 -6.80 15.47 -24.02
C GLU A 41 -6.42 14.11 -23.42
N ARG A 42 -5.26 13.59 -23.82
CA ARG A 42 -4.68 12.38 -23.22
C ARG A 42 -4.43 12.74 -21.76
N LEU A 43 -5.20 12.15 -20.86
CA LEU A 43 -4.99 12.15 -19.41
C LEU A 43 -3.59 11.61 -19.11
N THR A 44 -2.60 12.51 -19.10
CA THR A 44 -1.26 12.25 -18.56
C THR A 44 -1.38 12.25 -17.04
N LEU A 45 -1.55 11.07 -16.45
CA LEU A 45 -1.46 10.88 -15.01
C LEU A 45 -0.66 9.61 -14.71
N ALA A 46 0.50 9.79 -14.07
CA ALA A 46 1.20 8.76 -13.31
C ALA A 46 2.19 9.34 -12.26
N ASP A 47 2.68 10.57 -12.41
CA ASP A 47 3.85 11.01 -11.62
C ASP A 47 3.57 11.88 -10.38
N ASP A 48 2.35 12.42 -10.18
CA ASP A 48 2.13 13.49 -9.18
C ASP A 48 1.05 13.26 -8.11
N VAL A 49 0.54 12.02 -7.93
CA VAL A 49 -0.31 11.74 -6.77
C VAL A 49 0.56 11.32 -5.57
N PRO A 50 0.52 12.02 -4.42
CA PRO A 50 1.28 11.62 -3.25
C PRO A 50 0.85 10.22 -2.80
N VAL A 51 1.80 9.29 -2.77
CA VAL A 51 1.67 7.95 -2.14
C VAL A 51 1.68 8.15 -0.61
N GLU A 52 0.68 8.84 -0.08
CA GLU A 52 0.26 8.75 1.32
C GLU A 52 -0.76 7.62 1.39
N ALA A 53 -0.24 6.41 1.20
CA ALA A 53 -1.08 5.29 0.86
C ALA A 53 -0.60 4.02 1.55
N GLU A 54 -0.63 4.07 2.88
CA GLU A 54 -1.08 3.04 3.83
C GLU A 54 -1.26 3.79 5.18
N GLY A 55 -1.38 3.11 6.31
CA GLY A 55 -0.85 3.69 7.57
C GLY A 55 0.66 4.02 7.48
N GLU A 56 1.27 3.81 6.32
CA GLU A 56 2.66 3.98 5.94
C GLU A 56 2.98 5.42 5.53
N ARG A 57 4.04 5.92 6.14
CA ARG A 57 4.61 7.23 5.83
C ARG A 57 5.29 7.20 4.47
N PRO A 58 5.19 8.28 3.67
CA PRO A 58 5.75 8.30 2.33
C PRO A 58 7.27 8.08 2.35
N ALA A 59 7.73 7.14 1.52
CA ALA A 59 9.15 6.90 1.29
C ALA A 59 9.84 8.12 0.65
N ARG A 60 11.16 8.19 0.77
CA ARG A 60 11.98 9.27 0.19
C ARG A 60 12.00 9.20 -1.33
N THR A 61 11.85 10.35 -1.98
CA THR A 61 12.16 10.54 -3.40
C THR A 61 13.66 10.80 -3.53
N LEU A 62 14.43 9.72 -3.65
CA LEU A 62 15.88 9.76 -3.88
C LEU A 62 16.16 10.03 -5.36
N SER A 63 17.30 10.66 -5.70
CA SER A 63 17.75 10.79 -7.08
C SER A 63 19.21 10.35 -7.27
N GLY A 64 19.53 9.90 -8.48
CA GLY A 64 20.90 9.59 -8.92
C GLY A 64 21.41 8.21 -8.48
N ARG A 65 22.72 8.12 -8.24
CA ARG A 65 23.43 6.84 -7.96
C ARG A 65 22.96 6.14 -6.69
N LEU A 66 22.52 6.90 -5.68
CA LEU A 66 22.04 6.34 -4.42
C LEU A 66 20.72 5.58 -4.59
N GLN A 67 19.78 6.10 -5.38
CA GLN A 67 18.54 5.41 -5.69
C GLN A 67 18.81 4.09 -6.42
N LEU A 68 19.76 4.09 -7.37
CA LEU A 68 20.18 2.87 -8.07
C LEU A 68 20.80 1.85 -7.10
N ALA A 69 21.65 2.29 -6.18
CA ALA A 69 22.25 1.39 -5.19
C ALA A 69 21.20 0.76 -4.26
N LEU A 70 20.27 1.55 -3.71
CA LEU A 70 19.24 1.02 -2.83
C LEU A 70 18.23 0.13 -3.56
N SER A 71 17.86 0.49 -4.80
CA SER A 71 17.01 -0.37 -5.63
C SER A 71 17.73 -1.67 -6.02
N ALA A 72 19.06 -1.65 -6.20
CA ALA A 72 19.83 -2.87 -6.42
C ALA A 72 19.83 -3.77 -5.19
N VAL A 73 20.03 -3.22 -3.99
CA VAL A 73 19.92 -3.98 -2.74
C VAL A 73 18.50 -4.54 -2.57
N ALA A 74 17.47 -3.73 -2.82
CA ALA A 74 16.08 -4.18 -2.77
C ALA A 74 15.81 -5.33 -3.77
N ALA A 75 16.27 -5.19 -5.02
CA ALA A 75 16.14 -6.24 -6.03
C ALA A 75 16.88 -7.53 -5.62
N LEU A 76 18.06 -7.42 -4.98
CA LEU A 76 18.78 -8.57 -4.43
C LEU A 76 17.98 -9.28 -3.31
N VAL A 77 17.28 -8.54 -2.45
CA VAL A 77 16.38 -9.13 -1.44
C VAL A 77 15.26 -9.91 -2.11
N SER A 78 14.65 -9.38 -3.17
CA SER A 78 13.63 -10.11 -3.94
C SER A 78 14.19 -11.38 -4.58
N VAL A 79 15.39 -11.32 -5.17
CA VAL A 79 16.05 -12.51 -5.73
C VAL A 79 16.35 -13.54 -4.64
N TYR A 80 16.82 -13.10 -3.48
CA TYR A 80 17.08 -13.97 -2.33
C TYR A 80 15.81 -14.67 -1.85
N ALA A 81 14.69 -13.94 -1.74
CA ALA A 81 13.39 -14.51 -1.36
C ALA A 81 12.88 -15.52 -2.41
N LEU A 82 12.99 -15.19 -3.71
CA LEU A 82 12.62 -16.10 -4.80
C LEU A 82 13.48 -17.37 -4.80
N TYR A 83 14.78 -17.25 -4.53
CA TYR A 83 15.69 -18.38 -4.44
C TYR A 83 15.32 -19.30 -3.26
N ASN A 84 14.98 -18.71 -2.10
CA ASN A 84 14.58 -19.46 -0.91
C ASN A 84 13.33 -20.34 -1.13
N VAL A 85 12.46 -20.01 -2.10
CA VAL A 85 11.29 -20.84 -2.45
C VAL A 85 11.69 -22.20 -3.03
N PHE A 86 12.78 -22.24 -3.81
CA PHE A 86 13.25 -23.48 -4.47
C PHE A 86 14.36 -24.16 -3.68
N SER A 87 15.13 -23.41 -2.91
CA SER A 87 16.22 -23.89 -2.07
C SER A 87 16.04 -23.33 -0.66
N PRO A 88 15.16 -23.94 0.15
CA PRO A 88 14.83 -23.42 1.47
C PRO A 88 16.04 -23.48 2.40
N PHE A 89 16.40 -22.33 2.95
CA PHE A 89 17.40 -22.23 4.00
C PHE A 89 16.82 -22.63 5.36
N THR A 90 17.71 -22.78 6.34
CA THR A 90 17.29 -22.91 7.74
C THR A 90 16.52 -21.66 8.17
N VAL A 91 15.39 -21.90 8.83
CA VAL A 91 14.34 -20.90 9.08
C VAL A 91 14.86 -19.68 9.86
N LEU A 92 15.55 -19.89 10.98
CA LEU A 92 16.05 -18.79 11.82
C LEU A 92 17.14 -17.95 11.13
N PRO A 93 18.22 -18.55 10.56
CA PRO A 93 19.21 -17.79 9.80
C PRO A 93 18.61 -17.02 8.62
N TYR A 94 17.63 -17.59 7.92
CA TYR A 94 16.92 -16.90 6.84
C TYR A 94 16.24 -15.61 7.33
N ARG A 95 15.48 -15.70 8.44
CA ARG A 95 14.78 -14.55 9.05
C ARG A 95 15.77 -13.47 9.53
N ILE A 96 16.89 -13.88 10.10
CA ILE A 96 17.95 -12.97 10.57
C ILE A 96 18.56 -12.21 9.39
N ILE A 97 18.95 -12.90 8.32
CA ILE A 97 19.53 -12.29 7.12
C ILE A 97 18.51 -11.37 6.44
N PHE A 98 17.26 -11.81 6.33
CA PHE A 98 16.17 -11.01 5.76
C PHE A 98 16.02 -9.68 6.52
N LEU A 99 15.90 -9.72 7.86
CA LEU A 99 15.77 -8.51 8.66
C LEU A 99 17.03 -7.64 8.62
N ALA A 100 18.22 -8.25 8.56
CA ALA A 100 19.49 -7.54 8.49
C ALA A 100 19.63 -6.68 7.22
N VAL A 101 18.96 -7.04 6.13
CA VAL A 101 18.93 -6.24 4.89
C VAL A 101 17.71 -5.30 4.85
N VAL A 102 16.56 -5.74 5.38
CA VAL A 102 15.33 -4.95 5.39
C VAL A 102 15.41 -3.74 6.33
N LEU A 103 15.90 -3.90 7.57
CA LEU A 103 16.04 -2.80 8.52
C LEU A 103 16.85 -1.60 7.99
N PRO A 104 18.09 -1.77 7.47
CA PRO A 104 18.85 -0.65 6.93
C PRO A 104 18.18 -0.02 5.71
N LEU A 105 17.56 -0.82 4.83
CA LEU A 105 16.76 -0.30 3.72
C LEU A 105 15.62 0.59 4.23
N THR A 106 14.91 0.17 5.28
CA THR A 106 13.86 0.97 5.92
C THR A 106 14.39 2.30 6.44
N PHE A 107 15.54 2.33 7.11
CA PHE A 107 16.11 3.59 7.62
C PHE A 107 16.57 4.54 6.52
N LEU A 108 17.07 4.02 5.41
CA LEU A 108 17.55 4.83 4.29
C LEU A 108 16.40 5.33 3.41
N LEU A 109 15.35 4.52 3.21
CA LEU A 109 14.19 4.84 2.37
C LEU A 109 13.11 5.64 3.11
N TYR A 110 12.92 5.44 4.43
CA TYR A 110 11.89 6.15 5.20
C TYR A 110 12.47 7.30 6.02
N ARG A 111 11.72 8.41 6.07
CA ARG A 111 12.13 9.64 6.74
C ARG A 111 12.11 9.51 8.27
N PRO A 112 12.98 10.24 9.00
CA PRO A 112 12.93 10.29 10.46
C PRO A 112 11.61 10.89 10.96
N ALA A 113 11.00 10.27 11.98
CA ALA A 113 9.71 10.71 12.55
C ALA A 113 9.69 12.19 12.99
N LEU A 114 10.81 12.69 13.54
CA LEU A 114 10.97 14.08 14.00
C LEU A 114 10.97 15.10 12.86
N SER A 115 11.42 14.73 11.66
CA SER A 115 11.43 15.63 10.49
C SER A 115 10.01 15.98 10.02
N ILE A 116 9.06 15.07 10.25
CA ILE A 116 7.65 15.20 9.84
C ILE A 116 6.88 16.11 10.82
N LEU A 117 7.11 15.96 12.14
CA LEU A 117 6.56 16.85 13.18
C LEU A 117 6.96 18.32 12.95
N ARG A 118 8.22 18.54 12.55
CA ARG A 118 8.75 19.87 12.25
C ARG A 118 8.10 20.49 11.01
N ARG A 119 7.73 19.67 10.03
CA ARG A 119 7.06 20.11 8.79
C ARG A 119 5.55 20.25 8.95
N ARG A 120 4.88 19.51 9.84
CA ARG A 120 3.46 19.76 10.17
C ARG A 120 3.28 21.14 10.82
N LYS A 121 4.30 21.60 11.56
CA LYS A 121 4.36 22.95 12.11
C LYS A 121 4.64 24.01 11.04
N GLY A 122 5.64 23.79 10.17
CA GLY A 122 5.96 24.72 9.08
C GLY A 122 5.03 24.67 7.86
N GLY A 123 4.23 23.60 7.71
CA GLY A 123 3.23 23.42 6.65
C GLY A 123 1.95 24.20 6.95
N ALA A 124 1.56 24.30 8.22
CA ALA A 124 0.51 25.23 8.65
C ALA A 124 0.89 26.70 8.38
N ASP A 125 2.19 27.03 8.48
CA ASP A 125 2.70 28.37 8.15
C ASP A 125 2.82 28.59 6.63
N ALA A 126 3.08 27.53 5.84
CA ALA A 126 3.24 27.59 4.39
C ALA A 126 1.90 27.54 3.63
N GLU A 127 0.86 26.90 4.16
CA GLU A 127 -0.50 26.90 3.58
C GLU A 127 -1.16 28.28 3.67
N ALA A 128 -0.70 29.15 4.59
CA ALA A 128 -1.09 30.54 4.68
C ALA A 128 -0.43 31.44 3.61
N SER A 129 0.65 30.99 2.98
CA SER A 129 1.35 31.69 1.88
C SER A 129 1.16 30.89 0.59
N GLY A 130 0.16 31.23 -0.22
CA GLY A 130 -0.29 30.49 -1.41
C GLY A 130 0.73 30.37 -2.56
N THR A 131 1.90 29.79 -2.30
CA THR A 131 2.98 29.54 -3.26
C THR A 131 3.64 28.21 -2.92
N ASP A 132 3.26 27.14 -3.61
CA ASP A 132 4.26 26.25 -4.23
C ASP A 132 3.62 25.18 -5.13
N GLY A 133 3.68 25.44 -6.45
CA GLY A 133 3.72 24.42 -7.50
C GLY A 133 5.17 23.98 -7.79
N GLY A 134 6.00 23.83 -6.75
CA GLY A 134 7.44 23.64 -6.86
C GLY A 134 7.88 22.18 -6.96
N THR A 135 8.55 21.84 -8.07
CA THR A 135 9.30 20.58 -8.30
C THR A 135 10.06 20.11 -7.05
N ARG A 136 9.72 18.91 -6.56
CA ARG A 136 10.29 18.30 -5.34
C ARG A 136 11.80 18.12 -5.46
N ARG A 137 12.57 18.82 -4.63
CA ARG A 137 14.02 18.57 -4.49
C ARG A 137 14.27 17.13 -3.98
N PRO A 138 15.27 16.42 -4.53
CA PRO A 138 15.60 15.08 -4.06
C PRO A 138 16.09 15.10 -2.62
N ASP A 139 15.45 14.29 -1.77
CA ASP A 139 15.72 14.21 -0.34
C ASP A 139 16.88 13.23 -0.12
N ARG A 140 17.92 13.61 0.64
CA ARG A 140 19.09 12.75 0.88
C ARG A 140 19.06 12.19 2.32
N PRO A 141 19.47 10.93 2.55
CA PRO A 141 19.57 10.40 3.90
C PRO A 141 20.53 11.21 4.75
N THR A 142 20.14 11.46 6.00
CA THR A 142 20.98 12.16 6.98
C THR A 142 22.09 11.21 7.44
N LEU A 143 23.20 11.75 7.96
CA LEU A 143 24.26 10.95 8.61
C LEU A 143 23.71 9.99 9.68
N TRP A 144 22.68 10.42 10.42
CA TRP A 144 21.98 9.58 11.39
C TRP A 144 21.31 8.35 10.78
N ASP A 145 20.80 8.42 9.56
CA ASP A 145 20.16 7.27 8.91
C ASP A 145 21.19 6.25 8.45
N TRP A 146 22.36 6.71 8.01
CA TRP A 146 23.50 5.83 7.72
C TRP A 146 24.05 5.15 8.97
N LEU A 147 24.14 5.88 10.08
CA LEU A 147 24.57 5.30 11.36
C LEU A 147 23.57 4.24 11.85
N LEU A 148 22.26 4.52 11.77
CA LEU A 148 21.23 3.55 12.13
C LEU A 148 21.21 2.33 11.21
N ALA A 149 21.44 2.54 9.90
CA ALA A 149 21.57 1.44 8.94
C ALA A 149 22.81 0.57 9.19
N GLY A 150 23.96 1.17 9.49
CA GLY A 150 25.18 0.43 9.84
C GLY A 150 25.00 -0.35 11.15
N LEU A 151 24.43 0.30 12.17
CA LEU A 151 24.14 -0.32 13.45
C LEU A 151 23.16 -1.48 13.30
N SER A 152 22.09 -1.33 12.51
CA SER A 152 21.09 -2.38 12.31
C SER A 152 21.67 -3.63 11.65
N ILE A 153 22.56 -3.47 10.66
CA ILE A 153 23.28 -4.60 10.05
C ILE A 153 24.11 -5.31 11.12
N PHE A 154 24.90 -4.56 11.88
CA PHE A 154 25.78 -5.13 12.90
C PHE A 154 25.02 -5.91 13.98
N VAL A 155 24.00 -5.29 14.60
CA VAL A 155 23.30 -5.94 15.73
C VAL A 155 22.40 -7.09 15.27
N THR A 156 21.86 -7.03 14.04
CA THR A 156 21.02 -8.12 13.51
C THR A 156 21.87 -9.32 13.09
N LEU A 157 23.08 -9.10 12.55
CA LEU A 157 23.99 -10.19 12.17
C LEU A 157 24.82 -10.73 13.33
N TRP A 158 24.82 -10.08 14.50
CA TRP A 158 25.52 -10.54 15.70
C TRP A 158 25.35 -12.05 16.02
N PRO A 159 24.15 -12.64 15.94
CA PRO A 159 23.94 -14.08 16.17
C PRO A 159 24.75 -15.00 15.23
N LEU A 160 25.12 -14.52 14.03
CA LEU A 160 25.80 -15.30 13.01
C LEU A 160 27.33 -15.17 13.06
N ILE A 161 27.86 -14.07 13.59
CA ILE A 161 29.30 -13.76 13.58
C ILE A 161 30.10 -14.69 14.50
N GLY A 162 29.55 -15.03 15.67
CA GLY A 162 30.20 -15.86 16.68
C GLY A 162 29.85 -17.36 16.64
N GLY A 163 29.20 -17.81 15.56
CA GLY A 163 28.63 -19.15 15.45
C GLY A 163 27.20 -19.21 16.00
N PHE A 164 26.26 -19.54 15.11
CA PHE A 164 24.82 -19.54 15.42
C PHE A 164 24.44 -20.56 16.51
N ASP A 165 25.00 -21.76 16.46
CA ASP A 165 24.71 -22.80 17.46
C ASP A 165 25.24 -22.42 18.85
N ALA A 166 26.42 -21.81 18.92
CA ALA A 166 26.99 -21.30 20.17
C ALA A 166 26.18 -20.12 20.74
N TYR A 167 25.56 -19.31 19.88
CA TYR A 167 24.63 -18.25 20.28
C TYR A 167 23.32 -18.84 20.87
N LEU A 168 22.76 -19.87 20.25
CA LEU A 168 21.55 -20.53 20.78
C LEU A 168 21.82 -21.32 22.07
N ALA A 169 22.98 -21.97 22.19
CA ALA A 169 23.35 -22.77 23.36
C ALA A 169 23.42 -21.94 24.66
N ARG A 170 23.76 -20.65 24.55
CA ARG A 170 23.81 -19.71 25.69
C ARG A 170 22.50 -18.95 25.93
N SER A 171 21.39 -19.35 25.31
CA SER A 171 20.08 -18.70 25.50
C SER A 171 19.61 -18.67 26.97
N PHE A 172 20.05 -19.62 27.79
CA PHE A 172 19.76 -19.65 29.23
C PHE A 172 20.61 -18.67 30.06
N ALA A 173 21.80 -18.32 29.58
CA ALA A 173 22.71 -17.38 30.23
C ALA A 173 23.43 -16.50 29.18
N PRO A 174 22.71 -15.55 28.55
CA PRO A 174 23.28 -14.70 27.50
C PRO A 174 24.41 -13.83 28.06
N PHE A 175 25.45 -13.58 27.26
CA PHE A 175 26.48 -12.63 27.64
C PHE A 175 25.96 -11.20 27.61
N ILE A 176 26.63 -10.29 28.31
CA ILE A 176 26.26 -8.86 28.34
C ILE A 176 26.15 -8.28 26.92
N ILE A 177 27.06 -8.68 26.03
CA ILE A 177 27.03 -8.25 24.63
C ILE A 177 25.79 -8.75 23.88
N ASP A 178 25.32 -9.98 24.16
CA ASP A 178 24.11 -10.54 23.57
C ASP A 178 22.87 -9.78 24.06
N VAL A 179 22.85 -9.41 25.35
CA VAL A 179 21.81 -8.58 25.96
C VAL A 179 21.76 -7.20 25.30
N VAL A 180 22.91 -6.54 25.16
CA VAL A 180 23.01 -5.20 24.55
C VAL A 180 22.59 -5.23 23.08
N CYS A 181 23.11 -6.18 22.29
CA CYS A 181 22.74 -6.32 20.88
C CYS A 181 21.25 -6.67 20.72
N GLY A 182 20.69 -7.52 21.57
CA GLY A 182 19.28 -7.89 21.50
C GLY A 182 18.34 -6.71 21.77
N PHE A 183 18.57 -5.95 22.84
CA PHE A 183 17.79 -4.72 23.09
C PHE A 183 18.03 -3.64 22.02
N ALA A 184 19.23 -3.58 21.42
CA ALA A 184 19.49 -2.69 20.30
C ALA A 184 18.65 -3.07 19.06
N VAL A 185 18.54 -4.36 18.73
CA VAL A 185 17.63 -4.85 17.66
C VAL A 185 16.19 -4.46 17.97
N VAL A 186 15.72 -4.69 19.20
CA VAL A 186 14.36 -4.31 19.62
C VAL A 186 14.12 -2.81 19.43
N ALA A 187 15.04 -1.97 19.92
CA ALA A 187 14.93 -0.52 19.77
C ALA A 187 14.91 -0.08 18.30
N LEU A 188 15.75 -0.69 17.45
CA LEU A 188 15.78 -0.40 16.02
C LEU A 188 14.51 -0.85 15.31
N VAL A 189 13.94 -2.00 15.66
CA VAL A 189 12.65 -2.47 15.13
C VAL A 189 11.53 -1.52 15.52
N LEU A 190 11.49 -1.05 16.77
CA LEU A 190 10.50 -0.06 17.20
C LEU A 190 10.66 1.28 16.46
N LEU A 191 11.90 1.74 16.26
CA LEU A 191 12.19 2.95 15.48
C LEU A 191 11.82 2.79 14.00
N ALA A 192 12.11 1.65 13.39
CA ALA A 192 11.74 1.34 12.01
C ALA A 192 10.21 1.31 11.87
N THR A 193 9.52 0.65 12.79
CA THR A 193 8.05 0.60 12.85
C THR A 193 7.45 2.00 13.03
N TRP A 194 8.05 2.84 13.88
CA TRP A 194 7.62 4.23 14.02
C TRP A 194 7.83 5.02 12.72
N ARG A 195 8.94 4.79 12.01
CA ARG A 195 9.23 5.46 10.74
C ARG A 195 8.32 5.02 9.59
N THR A 196 7.88 3.77 9.59
CA THR A 196 7.00 3.22 8.55
C THR A 196 5.54 3.49 8.87
N VAL A 197 4.99 2.92 9.96
CA VAL A 197 3.54 2.89 10.23
C VAL A 197 3.08 3.91 11.28
N GLY A 198 4.03 4.55 11.99
CA GLY A 198 3.73 5.57 12.99
C GLY A 198 3.79 5.08 14.44
N PRO A 199 3.43 5.93 15.42
CA PRO A 199 3.77 5.71 16.83
C PRO A 199 2.90 4.66 17.54
N VAL A 200 1.72 4.35 17.00
CA VAL A 200 0.71 3.53 17.71
C VAL A 200 1.24 2.14 18.04
N LEU A 201 1.70 1.38 17.03
CA LEU A 201 2.22 0.03 17.24
C LEU A 201 3.49 0.00 18.13
N PRO A 202 4.51 0.86 17.91
CA PRO A 202 5.67 0.93 18.81
C PRO A 202 5.32 1.23 20.27
N ILE A 203 4.33 2.11 20.52
CA ILE A 203 3.87 2.41 21.88
C ILE A 203 3.25 1.17 22.51
N ILE A 204 2.38 0.47 21.77
CA ILE A 204 1.77 -0.78 22.25
C ILE A 204 2.87 -1.79 22.62
N VAL A 205 3.82 -2.03 21.73
CA VAL A 205 4.93 -2.96 21.99
C VAL A 205 5.77 -2.53 23.20
N ALA A 206 6.06 -1.23 23.34
CA ALA A 206 6.78 -0.71 24.50
C ALA A 206 6.02 -0.96 25.80
N VAL A 207 4.69 -0.80 25.81
CA VAL A 207 3.83 -1.14 26.96
C VAL A 207 3.91 -2.63 27.28
N PHE A 208 3.89 -3.52 26.29
CA PHE A 208 4.07 -4.97 26.51
C PHE A 208 5.45 -5.31 27.08
N ILE A 209 6.51 -4.68 26.59
CA ILE A 209 7.87 -4.88 27.14
C ILE A 209 7.95 -4.40 28.60
N LEU A 210 7.35 -3.23 28.89
CA LEU A 210 7.27 -2.71 30.26
C LEU A 210 6.45 -3.63 31.16
N TYR A 211 5.33 -4.16 30.68
CA TYR A 211 4.52 -5.16 31.38
C TYR A 211 5.35 -6.42 31.70
N ALA A 212 6.08 -6.96 30.72
CA ALA A 212 6.93 -8.14 30.91
C ALA A 212 8.04 -7.93 31.97
N TYR A 213 8.56 -6.70 32.10
CA TYR A 213 9.57 -6.36 33.09
C TYR A 213 8.96 -6.05 34.47
N PHE A 214 7.93 -5.22 34.52
CA PHE A 214 7.31 -4.71 35.75
C PHE A 214 6.15 -5.57 36.28
N GLY A 215 5.88 -6.73 35.69
CA GLY A 215 4.82 -7.63 36.14
C GLY A 215 4.84 -7.94 37.64
N ALA A 216 6.03 -7.96 38.26
CA ALA A 216 6.19 -8.18 39.70
C ALA A 216 5.51 -7.13 40.60
N LEU A 217 5.21 -5.94 40.06
CA LEU A 217 4.48 -4.89 40.77
C LEU A 217 2.96 -5.10 40.75
N ILE A 218 2.47 -6.02 39.92
CA ILE A 218 1.05 -6.31 39.80
C ILE A 218 0.64 -7.23 40.96
N PRO A 219 -0.42 -6.89 41.72
CA PRO A 219 -0.88 -7.73 42.82
C PRO A 219 -1.19 -9.17 42.39
N ASP A 220 -0.76 -10.15 43.19
CA ASP A 220 -0.87 -11.58 42.90
C ASP A 220 -2.31 -12.10 42.68
N GLY A 221 -3.33 -11.31 43.05
CA GLY A 221 -4.75 -11.63 42.88
C GLY A 221 -5.34 -11.24 41.51
N TRP A 222 -4.58 -10.56 40.65
CA TRP A 222 -5.07 -10.14 39.34
C TRP A 222 -4.68 -11.13 38.24
N LEU A 223 -5.60 -11.44 37.31
CA LEU A 223 -5.38 -12.44 36.25
C LEU A 223 -4.18 -12.15 35.33
N ILE A 224 -3.71 -10.90 35.32
CA ILE A 224 -2.58 -10.45 34.51
C ILE A 224 -1.27 -10.32 35.30
N GLY A 225 -1.25 -10.67 36.59
CA GLY A 225 -0.04 -10.59 37.43
C GLY A 225 0.95 -11.71 37.12
N HIS A 226 2.25 -11.39 37.12
CA HIS A 226 3.32 -12.39 36.95
C HIS A 226 4.61 -11.93 37.65
N ARG A 227 5.58 -12.83 37.84
CA ARG A 227 6.79 -12.57 38.66
C ARG A 227 7.77 -11.52 38.11
N GLY A 228 7.48 -10.93 36.95
CA GLY A 228 8.43 -10.10 36.18
C GLY A 228 9.61 -10.91 35.62
N TYR A 229 10.22 -10.41 34.55
CA TYR A 229 11.36 -11.06 33.89
C TYR A 229 12.57 -10.13 33.81
N GLY A 230 13.74 -10.64 34.21
CA GLY A 230 15.00 -9.90 34.11
C GLY A 230 15.45 -9.68 32.65
N LEU A 231 16.28 -8.66 32.43
CA LEU A 231 16.77 -8.26 31.10
C LEU A 231 17.42 -9.40 30.29
N PRO A 232 18.24 -10.30 30.87
CA PRO A 232 18.80 -11.42 30.11
C PRO A 232 17.72 -12.39 29.61
N ARG A 233 16.71 -12.68 30.44
CA ARG A 233 15.60 -13.57 30.08
C ARG A 233 14.73 -12.94 29.00
N LEU A 234 14.39 -11.65 29.14
CA LEU A 234 13.65 -10.92 28.11
C LEU A 234 14.41 -10.91 26.78
N THR A 235 15.72 -10.67 26.80
CA THR A 235 16.51 -10.68 25.57
C THR A 235 16.50 -12.06 24.91
N SER A 236 16.69 -13.12 25.69
CA SER A 236 16.64 -14.49 25.16
C SER A 236 15.30 -14.77 24.47
N GLN A 237 14.18 -14.32 25.06
CA GLN A 237 12.87 -14.51 24.47
C GLN A 237 12.67 -13.67 23.20
N PHE A 238 13.14 -12.42 23.19
CA PHE A 238 12.91 -11.48 22.10
C PHE A 238 13.75 -11.78 20.86
N VAL A 239 14.99 -12.22 21.01
CA VAL A 239 15.92 -12.33 19.87
C VAL A 239 16.65 -13.67 19.75
N MET A 240 16.59 -14.55 20.75
CA MET A 240 17.18 -15.90 20.68
C MET A 240 16.12 -16.98 20.45
N GLY A 241 14.88 -16.74 20.89
CA GLY A 241 13.75 -17.65 20.73
C GLY A 241 13.04 -17.54 19.38
N THR A 242 12.06 -18.42 19.17
CA THR A 242 11.23 -18.49 17.96
C THR A 242 9.95 -17.65 18.03
N GLU A 243 9.70 -16.98 19.16
CA GLU A 243 8.44 -16.26 19.41
C GLU A 243 8.61 -14.73 19.41
N GLY A 244 9.85 -14.21 19.31
CA GLY A 244 10.15 -12.78 19.38
C GLY A 244 10.25 -12.10 18.02
N THR A 245 11.21 -11.18 17.88
CA THR A 245 11.47 -10.43 16.65
C THR A 245 11.68 -11.34 15.44
N PHE A 246 12.38 -12.46 15.63
CA PHE A 246 12.62 -13.46 14.58
C PHE A 246 11.56 -14.56 14.53
N GLY A 247 10.38 -14.30 15.10
CA GLY A 247 9.33 -15.29 15.23
C GLY A 247 8.46 -15.46 14.00
N VAL A 248 7.34 -16.15 14.22
CA VAL A 248 6.35 -16.49 13.20
C VAL A 248 5.89 -15.27 12.38
N PRO A 249 5.58 -14.09 12.97
CA PRO A 249 5.15 -12.95 12.17
C PRO A 249 6.20 -12.47 11.16
N LEU A 250 7.48 -12.45 11.53
CA LEU A 250 8.57 -12.07 10.62
C LEU A 250 8.77 -13.13 9.52
N ASP A 251 8.63 -14.41 9.88
CA ASP A 251 8.65 -15.49 8.91
C ASP A 251 7.62 -15.28 7.80
N VAL A 252 6.41 -14.89 8.21
CA VAL A 252 5.32 -14.65 7.30
C VAL A 252 5.66 -13.51 6.33
N ALA A 253 6.25 -12.43 6.83
CA ALA A 253 6.70 -11.32 6.00
C ALA A 253 7.82 -11.74 5.02
N ALA A 254 8.79 -12.52 5.50
CA ALA A 254 9.97 -12.94 4.76
C ALA A 254 9.70 -14.03 3.72
N THR A 255 8.60 -14.79 3.85
CA THR A 255 8.28 -15.94 2.99
C THR A 255 7.03 -15.72 2.14
N TYR A 256 5.94 -15.19 2.70
CA TYR A 256 4.69 -14.96 1.98
C TYR A 256 4.64 -13.55 1.41
N ILE A 257 4.70 -12.54 2.28
CA ILE A 257 4.31 -11.17 1.93
C ILE A 257 5.24 -10.61 0.85
N ILE A 258 6.55 -10.84 0.96
CA ILE A 258 7.50 -10.40 -0.07
C ILE A 258 7.21 -11.00 -1.46
N LEU A 259 6.75 -12.25 -1.56
CA LEU A 259 6.43 -12.86 -2.85
C LEU A 259 5.17 -12.22 -3.45
N PHE A 260 4.17 -11.95 -2.62
CA PHE A 260 2.95 -11.26 -3.04
C PHE A 260 3.19 -9.80 -3.43
N THR A 261 4.08 -9.08 -2.73
CA THR A 261 4.46 -7.72 -3.13
C THR A 261 5.26 -7.71 -4.43
N ILE A 262 6.12 -8.70 -4.67
CA ILE A 262 6.79 -8.89 -5.97
C ILE A 262 5.76 -9.17 -7.07
N TYR A 263 4.82 -10.08 -6.84
CA TYR A 263 3.75 -10.39 -7.80
C TYR A 263 2.90 -9.16 -8.13
N GLY A 264 2.48 -8.40 -7.12
CA GLY A 264 1.73 -7.16 -7.30
C GLY A 264 2.51 -6.13 -8.13
N ALA A 265 3.81 -5.94 -7.82
CA ALA A 265 4.68 -5.05 -8.60
C ALA A 265 4.87 -5.52 -10.05
N VAL A 266 4.97 -6.84 -10.29
CA VAL A 266 5.03 -7.42 -11.63
C VAL A 266 3.75 -7.14 -12.40
N LEU A 267 2.59 -7.35 -11.78
CA LEU A 267 1.31 -7.10 -12.42
C LEU A 267 1.08 -5.63 -12.75
N GLU A 268 1.40 -4.74 -11.83
CA GLU A 268 1.28 -3.31 -12.03
C GLU A 268 2.14 -2.83 -13.21
N LEU A 269 3.42 -3.23 -13.25
CA LEU A 269 4.34 -2.86 -14.34
C LEU A 269 4.05 -3.57 -15.66
N SER A 270 3.31 -4.69 -15.63
CA SER A 270 2.81 -5.36 -16.83
C SER A 270 1.56 -4.71 -17.44
N GLY A 271 1.03 -3.63 -16.84
CA GLY A 271 -0.17 -2.93 -17.32
C GLY A 271 -1.49 -3.56 -16.88
N ALA A 272 -1.45 -4.63 -16.07
CA ALA A 272 -2.65 -5.34 -15.61
C ALA A 272 -3.60 -4.43 -14.83
N GLY A 273 -3.07 -3.49 -14.04
CA GLY A 273 -3.88 -2.55 -13.27
C GLY A 273 -4.81 -1.69 -14.14
N GLN A 274 -4.27 -1.12 -15.23
CA GLN A 274 -5.10 -0.36 -16.18
C GLN A 274 -6.13 -1.25 -16.88
N PHE A 275 -5.75 -2.48 -17.23
CA PHE A 275 -6.70 -3.44 -17.79
C PHE A 275 -7.87 -3.75 -16.85
N PHE A 276 -7.62 -3.98 -15.55
CA PHE A 276 -8.69 -4.26 -14.58
C PHE A 276 -9.61 -3.06 -14.35
N LEU A 277 -9.06 -1.84 -14.42
CA LEU A 277 -9.86 -0.61 -14.42
C LEU A 277 -10.75 -0.53 -15.68
N ASP A 278 -10.16 -0.66 -16.86
CA ASP A 278 -10.87 -0.52 -18.14
C ASP A 278 -11.94 -1.60 -18.31
N ILE A 279 -11.68 -2.84 -17.92
CA ILE A 279 -12.68 -3.90 -18.01
C ILE A 279 -13.85 -3.69 -17.04
N SER A 280 -13.58 -3.15 -15.85
CA SER A 280 -14.63 -2.78 -14.90
C SER A 280 -15.49 -1.64 -15.44
N LEU A 281 -14.84 -0.65 -16.08
CA LEU A 281 -15.50 0.46 -16.76
C LEU A 281 -16.36 -0.02 -17.94
N ALA A 282 -15.90 -1.03 -18.67
CA ALA A 282 -16.63 -1.62 -19.79
C ALA A 282 -17.76 -2.59 -19.36
N ALA A 283 -17.68 -3.18 -18.16
CA ALA A 283 -18.63 -4.20 -17.68
C ALA A 283 -20.01 -3.63 -17.36
N PHE A 284 -20.08 -2.43 -16.79
CA PHE A 284 -21.36 -1.78 -16.46
C PHE A 284 -21.72 -0.73 -17.50
N ARG A 285 -22.49 -1.14 -18.50
CA ARG A 285 -22.98 -0.25 -19.56
C ARG A 285 -24.32 0.38 -19.17
N LYS A 286 -24.40 1.71 -19.28
CA LYS A 286 -25.66 2.47 -19.38
C LYS A 286 -26.68 2.24 -18.26
N SER A 287 -26.33 2.68 -17.05
CA SER A 287 -27.27 2.75 -15.92
C SER A 287 -26.92 3.90 -14.99
N ARG A 288 -27.91 4.45 -14.27
CA ARG A 288 -27.72 5.50 -13.28
C ARG A 288 -26.75 5.09 -12.16
N THR A 289 -26.72 3.81 -11.82
CA THR A 289 -25.83 3.26 -10.77
C THR A 289 -24.52 2.73 -11.33
N ALA A 290 -24.34 2.74 -12.67
CA ALA A 290 -23.16 2.19 -13.32
C ALA A 290 -21.85 2.84 -12.83
N PRO A 291 -21.73 4.18 -12.67
CA PRO A 291 -20.49 4.80 -12.22
C PRO A 291 -20.00 4.24 -10.87
N GLY A 292 -20.87 4.21 -9.85
CA GLY A 292 -20.51 3.67 -8.53
C GLY A 292 -20.19 2.17 -8.57
N ARG A 293 -21.00 1.37 -9.27
CA ARG A 293 -20.79 -0.09 -9.39
C ARG A 293 -19.47 -0.41 -10.09
N THR A 294 -19.17 0.34 -11.14
CA THR A 294 -17.91 0.27 -11.87
C THR A 294 -16.72 0.58 -10.99
N VAL A 295 -16.76 1.69 -10.23
CA VAL A 295 -15.69 2.06 -9.29
C VAL A 295 -15.45 0.95 -8.27
N THR A 296 -16.54 0.38 -7.76
CA THR A 296 -16.48 -0.69 -6.75
C THR A 296 -15.90 -1.98 -7.32
N MET A 297 -16.33 -2.39 -8.52
CA MET A 297 -15.78 -3.56 -9.21
C MET A 297 -14.31 -3.35 -9.60
N ALA A 298 -13.96 -2.15 -10.07
CA ALA A 298 -12.59 -1.75 -10.33
C ALA A 298 -11.71 -1.86 -9.08
N GLY A 299 -12.21 -1.36 -7.94
CA GLY A 299 -11.54 -1.50 -6.65
C GLY A 299 -11.42 -2.95 -6.20
N PHE A 300 -12.43 -3.78 -6.42
CA PHE A 300 -12.36 -5.22 -6.17
C PHE A 300 -11.27 -5.88 -7.01
N LEU A 301 -11.33 -5.76 -8.34
CA LEU A 301 -10.37 -6.42 -9.23
C LEU A 301 -8.94 -5.93 -9.02
N LEU A 302 -8.73 -4.60 -8.89
CA LEU A 302 -7.43 -4.06 -8.52
C LEU A 302 -6.98 -4.51 -7.13
N GLY A 303 -7.90 -4.56 -6.17
CA GLY A 303 -7.63 -4.93 -4.80
C GLY A 303 -7.19 -6.38 -4.65
N THR A 304 -7.82 -7.30 -5.39
CA THR A 304 -7.46 -8.73 -5.47
C THR A 304 -6.05 -8.97 -6.02
N VAL A 305 -5.45 -7.96 -6.65
CA VAL A 305 -4.13 -8.02 -7.26
C VAL A 305 -3.10 -7.31 -6.40
N SER A 306 -3.45 -6.11 -5.92
CA SER A 306 -2.55 -5.25 -5.16
C SER A 306 -2.37 -5.74 -3.73
N GLY A 307 -3.43 -6.26 -3.09
CA GLY A 307 -3.44 -6.58 -1.66
C GLY A 307 -3.29 -5.36 -0.72
N SER A 308 -2.96 -4.17 -1.25
CA SER A 308 -2.87 -2.91 -0.52
C SER A 308 -4.13 -2.07 -0.73
N SER A 309 -4.79 -1.75 0.38
CA SER A 309 -6.04 -0.97 0.38
C SER A 309 -5.87 0.45 -0.10
N THR A 310 -4.77 1.05 0.28
CA THR A 310 -4.46 2.45 0.07
C THR A 310 -3.87 2.69 -1.30
N ALA A 311 -2.97 1.82 -1.78
CA ALA A 311 -2.52 1.87 -3.17
C ALA A 311 -3.70 1.73 -4.14
N THR A 312 -4.64 0.84 -3.81
CA THR A 312 -5.88 0.68 -4.59
C THR A 312 -6.76 1.91 -4.52
N THR A 313 -6.99 2.49 -3.33
CA THR A 313 -7.77 3.73 -3.17
C THR A 313 -7.18 4.89 -3.95
N VAL A 314 -5.85 5.07 -3.92
CA VAL A 314 -5.18 6.16 -4.64
C VAL A 314 -5.25 5.96 -6.16
N SER A 315 -4.95 4.75 -6.62
CA SER A 315 -5.02 4.41 -8.05
C SER A 315 -6.44 4.61 -8.58
N LEU A 316 -7.42 4.09 -7.86
CA LEU A 316 -8.83 4.22 -8.20
C LEU A 316 -9.29 5.68 -8.12
N GLY A 317 -8.88 6.43 -7.11
CA GLY A 317 -9.24 7.84 -6.93
C GLY A 317 -8.74 8.71 -8.09
N SER A 318 -7.51 8.48 -8.57
CA SER A 318 -6.94 9.27 -9.66
C SER A 318 -7.73 9.14 -10.98
N VAL A 319 -8.30 7.95 -11.25
CA VAL A 319 -8.99 7.65 -12.50
C VAL A 319 -10.50 7.76 -12.38
N ALA A 320 -11.07 7.35 -11.24
CA ALA A 320 -12.50 7.17 -11.06
C ALA A 320 -13.21 8.36 -10.39
N TRP A 321 -12.49 9.23 -9.69
CA TRP A 321 -13.08 10.47 -9.13
C TRP A 321 -13.71 11.38 -10.20
N PRO A 322 -13.05 11.66 -11.35
CA PRO A 322 -13.66 12.46 -12.41
C PRO A 322 -14.98 11.85 -12.93
N ILE A 323 -15.07 10.52 -12.95
CA ILE A 323 -16.25 9.78 -13.41
C ILE A 323 -17.39 9.94 -12.41
N LEU A 324 -17.13 9.72 -11.12
CA LEU A 324 -18.13 9.93 -10.06
C LEU A 324 -18.63 11.37 -10.02
N LYS A 325 -17.71 12.35 -10.17
CA LYS A 325 -18.06 13.77 -10.20
C LYS A 325 -18.96 14.12 -11.38
N ARG A 326 -18.66 13.63 -12.59
CA ARG A 326 -19.50 13.83 -13.78
C ARG A 326 -20.89 13.22 -13.62
N ALA A 327 -21.01 12.18 -12.79
CA ALA A 327 -22.27 11.47 -12.58
C ALA A 327 -23.19 12.24 -11.63
N GLY A 328 -22.63 13.17 -10.85
CA GLY A 328 -23.34 13.96 -9.85
C GLY A 328 -23.18 13.46 -8.42
N TYR A 329 -22.22 12.57 -8.13
CA TYR A 329 -21.92 12.22 -6.74
C TYR A 329 -21.31 13.41 -5.99
N PRO A 330 -21.75 13.70 -4.74
CA PRO A 330 -21.10 14.69 -3.89
C PRO A 330 -19.69 14.20 -3.50
N ARG A 331 -18.81 15.15 -3.14
CA ARG A 331 -17.39 14.87 -2.85
C ARG A 331 -17.21 13.88 -1.71
N GLU A 332 -18.03 14.03 -0.68
CA GLU A 332 -18.00 13.24 0.54
C GLU A 332 -18.41 11.78 0.25
N ALA A 333 -19.53 11.59 -0.48
CA ALA A 333 -19.99 10.25 -0.84
C ALA A 333 -19.07 9.57 -1.86
N GLY A 334 -18.60 10.30 -2.87
CA GLY A 334 -17.64 9.79 -3.85
C GLY A 334 -16.32 9.37 -3.19
N GLY A 335 -15.82 10.16 -2.24
CA GLY A 335 -14.67 9.79 -1.40
C GLY A 335 -14.93 8.54 -0.57
N GLY A 336 -16.13 8.42 0.02
CA GLY A 336 -16.56 7.23 0.75
C GLY A 336 -16.60 5.97 -0.11
N ILE A 337 -17.14 6.04 -1.33
CA ILE A 337 -17.15 4.91 -2.29
C ILE A 337 -15.73 4.50 -2.66
N LEU A 338 -14.84 5.46 -2.95
CA LEU A 338 -13.44 5.16 -3.30
C LEU A 338 -12.69 4.51 -2.13
N ALA A 339 -12.88 5.02 -0.91
CA ALA A 339 -12.26 4.46 0.29
C ALA A 339 -12.79 3.05 0.60
N ALA A 340 -14.11 2.82 0.49
CA ALA A 340 -14.74 1.53 0.71
C ALA A 340 -14.30 0.50 -0.36
N ALA A 341 -14.26 0.91 -1.63
CA ALA A 341 -13.80 0.04 -2.71
C ALA A 341 -12.32 -0.38 -2.53
N GLY A 342 -11.47 0.55 -2.05
CA GLY A 342 -10.07 0.29 -1.80
C GLY A 342 -9.80 -0.57 -0.56
N ILE A 343 -10.45 -0.31 0.59
CA ILE A 343 -10.23 -1.13 1.81
C ILE A 343 -10.60 -2.60 1.61
N GLY A 344 -11.56 -2.90 0.73
CA GLY A 344 -11.90 -4.27 0.32
C GLY A 344 -10.74 -5.05 -0.32
N ALA A 345 -9.68 -4.38 -0.79
CA ALA A 345 -8.48 -5.04 -1.33
C ALA A 345 -7.81 -5.99 -0.33
N ILE A 346 -7.76 -5.59 0.95
CA ILE A 346 -7.13 -6.38 2.02
C ILE A 346 -7.97 -7.63 2.35
N LEU A 347 -9.26 -7.61 2.03
CA LEU A 347 -10.19 -8.71 2.29
C LEU A 347 -10.33 -9.66 1.09
N SER A 348 -10.00 -9.21 -0.12
CA SER A 348 -10.32 -9.93 -1.35
C SER A 348 -9.27 -11.00 -1.71
N PRO A 349 -9.68 -12.28 -1.87
CA PRO A 349 -8.82 -13.32 -2.42
C PRO A 349 -8.33 -12.98 -3.84
N PRO A 350 -7.16 -13.48 -4.28
CA PRO A 350 -6.27 -14.43 -3.61
C PRO A 350 -5.07 -13.80 -2.90
N THR A 351 -4.86 -12.48 -2.96
CA THR A 351 -3.67 -11.86 -2.35
C THR A 351 -3.86 -11.57 -0.87
N LEU A 352 -5.06 -11.15 -0.43
CA LEU A 352 -5.41 -10.80 0.95
C LEU A 352 -4.38 -9.86 1.65
N GLY A 353 -4.75 -9.34 2.82
CA GLY A 353 -3.83 -8.59 3.67
C GLY A 353 -2.79 -9.47 4.37
N ALA A 354 -1.73 -8.83 4.88
CA ALA A 354 -0.71 -9.43 5.74
C ALA A 354 -1.31 -10.29 6.88
N ALA A 355 -2.43 -9.85 7.45
CA ALA A 355 -3.11 -10.55 8.55
C ALA A 355 -3.59 -11.96 8.18
N ALA A 356 -4.02 -12.20 6.94
CA ALA A 356 -4.50 -13.52 6.52
C ALA A 356 -3.37 -14.56 6.55
N PHE A 357 -2.16 -14.16 6.18
CA PHE A 357 -0.99 -15.03 6.25
C PHE A 357 -0.58 -15.34 7.69
N ILE A 358 -0.67 -14.35 8.59
CA ILE A 358 -0.43 -14.56 10.02
C ILE A 358 -1.46 -15.53 10.60
N ILE A 359 -2.74 -15.41 10.23
CA ILE A 359 -3.79 -16.34 10.67
C ILE A 359 -3.50 -17.76 10.18
N ALA A 360 -3.15 -17.94 8.91
CA ALA A 360 -2.81 -19.25 8.35
C ALA A 360 -1.67 -19.92 9.14
N GLU A 361 -0.62 -19.15 9.42
CA GLU A 361 0.57 -19.66 10.09
C GLU A 361 0.34 -19.92 11.59
N LEU A 362 -0.37 -19.04 12.30
CA LEU A 362 -0.68 -19.21 13.73
C LEU A 362 -1.67 -20.36 13.97
N LEU A 363 -2.70 -20.50 13.14
CA LEU A 363 -3.68 -21.58 13.26
C LEU A 363 -3.19 -22.90 12.63
N ARG A 364 -2.03 -22.89 11.96
CA ARG A 364 -1.47 -24.05 11.25
C ARG A 364 -2.44 -24.64 10.21
N VAL A 365 -3.25 -23.77 9.59
CA VAL A 365 -4.20 -24.13 8.53
C VAL A 365 -3.65 -23.74 7.16
N SER A 366 -4.17 -24.35 6.10
CA SER A 366 -3.71 -24.02 4.74
C SER A 366 -4.16 -22.61 4.34
N TYR A 367 -3.35 -21.91 3.52
CA TYR A 367 -3.74 -20.59 3.01
C TYR A 367 -5.02 -20.65 2.17
N LEU A 368 -5.26 -21.74 1.44
CA LEU A 368 -6.50 -21.97 0.69
C LEU A 368 -7.72 -22.00 1.61
N GLU A 369 -7.59 -22.59 2.79
CA GLU A 369 -8.65 -22.63 3.80
C GLU A 369 -8.97 -21.23 4.31
N VAL A 370 -7.95 -20.42 4.58
CA VAL A 370 -8.12 -19.00 4.95
C VAL A 370 -8.80 -18.21 3.83
N LEU A 371 -8.47 -18.49 2.56
CA LEU A 371 -9.17 -17.91 1.40
C LEU A 371 -10.65 -18.31 1.38
N GLY A 372 -10.96 -19.56 1.69
CA GLY A 372 -12.32 -20.06 1.84
C GLY A 372 -13.08 -19.31 2.92
N TYR A 373 -12.46 -19.09 4.09
CA TYR A 373 -13.04 -18.31 5.17
C TYR A 373 -13.25 -16.84 4.80
N ALA A 374 -12.34 -16.24 4.01
CA ALA A 374 -12.43 -14.85 3.58
C ALA A 374 -13.49 -14.61 2.49
N LEU A 375 -13.91 -15.65 1.75
CA LEU A 375 -14.83 -15.50 0.62
C LEU A 375 -16.20 -14.93 1.05
N ILE A 376 -16.80 -15.46 2.11
CA ILE A 376 -18.12 -15.01 2.58
C ILE A 376 -18.07 -13.55 3.05
N PRO A 377 -17.13 -13.14 3.94
CA PRO A 377 -16.94 -11.74 4.31
C PRO A 377 -16.72 -10.82 3.10
N THR A 378 -15.91 -11.25 2.13
CA THR A 378 -15.64 -10.45 0.91
C THR A 378 -16.92 -10.19 0.13
N LEU A 379 -17.72 -11.24 -0.12
CA LEU A 379 -18.97 -11.13 -0.87
C LEU A 379 -19.97 -10.23 -0.15
N LEU A 380 -20.12 -10.39 1.17
CA LEU A 380 -21.00 -9.54 1.97
C LEU A 380 -20.52 -8.09 2.00
N TYR A 381 -19.21 -7.86 2.07
CA TYR A 381 -18.61 -6.54 2.06
C TYR A 381 -18.93 -5.78 0.76
N TYR A 382 -18.64 -6.40 -0.39
CA TYR A 382 -18.92 -5.78 -1.69
C TYR A 382 -20.42 -5.70 -1.99
N LEU A 383 -21.23 -6.67 -1.56
CA LEU A 383 -22.69 -6.57 -1.64
C LEU A 383 -23.20 -5.36 -0.85
N GLY A 384 -22.67 -5.13 0.36
CA GLY A 384 -23.00 -3.95 1.17
C GLY A 384 -22.67 -2.64 0.44
N ILE A 385 -21.51 -2.55 -0.20
CA ILE A 385 -21.13 -1.39 -1.01
C ILE A 385 -22.08 -1.22 -2.21
N PHE A 386 -22.40 -2.30 -2.92
CA PHE A 386 -23.32 -2.26 -4.06
C PHE A 386 -24.72 -1.77 -3.67
N LEU A 387 -25.23 -2.21 -2.51
CA LEU A 387 -26.51 -1.75 -1.98
C LEU A 387 -26.45 -0.28 -1.57
N ALA A 388 -25.38 0.15 -0.89
CA ALA A 388 -25.19 1.56 -0.53
C ALA A 388 -25.18 2.46 -1.78
N ILE A 389 -24.50 2.05 -2.85
CA ILE A 389 -24.47 2.77 -4.12
C ILE A 389 -25.86 2.87 -4.77
N GLU A 390 -26.68 1.83 -4.67
CA GLU A 390 -28.06 1.85 -5.16
C GLU A 390 -28.90 2.90 -4.43
N PHE A 391 -28.78 2.97 -3.10
CA PHE A 391 -29.47 3.97 -2.29
C PHE A 391 -28.94 5.39 -2.58
N ASP A 392 -27.63 5.56 -2.67
CA ASP A 392 -27.00 6.85 -2.93
C ASP A 392 -27.33 7.39 -4.33
N ALA A 393 -27.36 6.52 -5.35
CA ALA A 393 -27.73 6.94 -6.70
C ALA A 393 -29.15 7.50 -6.76
N ARG A 394 -30.08 6.93 -5.99
CA ARG A 394 -31.47 7.42 -5.87
C ARG A 394 -31.53 8.70 -5.03
N ARG A 395 -30.78 8.75 -3.93
CA ARG A 395 -30.74 9.90 -3.02
C ARG A 395 -30.18 11.16 -3.67
N PHE A 396 -29.12 11.03 -4.46
CA PHE A 396 -28.42 12.17 -5.08
C PHE A 396 -28.88 12.44 -6.52
N GLY A 397 -29.77 11.63 -7.09
CA GLY A 397 -30.26 11.83 -8.46
C GLY A 397 -29.16 11.70 -9.51
N VAL A 398 -28.27 10.73 -9.32
CA VAL A 398 -27.08 10.50 -10.17
C VAL A 398 -27.51 10.24 -11.62
N ARG A 399 -26.81 10.88 -12.55
CA ARG A 399 -27.07 10.80 -13.99
C ARG A 399 -26.29 9.66 -14.62
N GLU A 400 -26.88 9.10 -15.67
CA GLU A 400 -26.19 8.17 -16.54
C GLU A 400 -25.08 8.90 -17.30
N ILE A 401 -23.87 8.35 -17.26
CA ILE A 401 -22.76 8.80 -18.10
C ILE A 401 -22.43 7.68 -19.07
N GLU A 402 -22.29 8.02 -20.35
CA GLU A 402 -21.58 7.17 -21.28
C GLU A 402 -20.08 7.23 -20.99
N ILE A 403 -19.52 6.13 -20.49
CA ILE A 403 -18.07 5.99 -20.36
C ILE A 403 -17.56 5.48 -21.73
N PRO A 404 -16.83 6.28 -22.52
CA PRO A 404 -16.35 5.86 -23.83
C PRO A 404 -15.27 4.79 -23.63
N GLN A 405 -15.64 3.53 -23.78
CA GLN A 405 -14.76 2.38 -23.57
C GLN A 405 -14.91 1.38 -24.73
N GLN A 406 -13.84 0.64 -25.02
CA GLN A 406 -13.89 -0.49 -25.96
C GLN A 406 -14.88 -1.53 -25.43
N GLY A 407 -15.58 -2.26 -26.31
CA GLY A 407 -16.55 -3.26 -25.87
C GLY A 407 -15.92 -4.29 -24.93
N PHE A 408 -16.59 -4.61 -23.81
CA PHE A 408 -16.14 -5.56 -22.78
C PHE A 408 -15.50 -6.84 -23.36
N TRP A 409 -16.19 -7.48 -24.31
CA TRP A 409 -15.71 -8.71 -24.97
C TRP A 409 -14.43 -8.52 -25.78
N LYS A 410 -14.25 -7.36 -26.40
CA LYS A 410 -13.04 -7.01 -27.16
C LYS A 410 -11.86 -6.77 -26.22
N LEU A 411 -12.11 -6.15 -25.08
CA LEU A 411 -11.08 -5.93 -24.06
C LEU A 411 -10.68 -7.25 -23.38
N LEU A 412 -11.66 -8.08 -23.04
CA LEU A 412 -11.44 -9.41 -22.47
C LEU A 412 -10.71 -10.34 -23.45
N GLY A 413 -11.08 -10.35 -24.73
CA GLY A 413 -10.38 -11.15 -25.74
C GLY A 413 -8.94 -10.70 -26.00
N ARG A 414 -8.63 -9.42 -25.82
CA ARG A 414 -7.29 -8.86 -26.08
C ARG A 414 -6.35 -8.91 -24.88
N PHE A 415 -6.88 -8.67 -23.68
CA PHE A 415 -6.11 -8.48 -22.45
C PHE A 415 -6.54 -9.42 -21.31
N GLY A 416 -7.52 -10.29 -21.54
CA GLY A 416 -8.01 -11.26 -20.55
C GLY A 416 -6.96 -12.26 -20.07
N TYR A 417 -5.81 -12.33 -20.74
CA TYR A 417 -4.65 -13.07 -20.24
C TYR A 417 -4.18 -12.57 -18.86
N HIS A 418 -4.45 -11.32 -18.46
CA HIS A 418 -4.13 -10.86 -17.10
C HIS A 418 -4.94 -11.58 -16.01
N PHE A 419 -6.12 -12.11 -16.31
CA PHE A 419 -6.85 -12.98 -15.36
C PHE A 419 -6.16 -14.33 -15.17
N SER A 420 -5.39 -14.79 -16.15
CA SER A 420 -4.75 -16.12 -16.07
C SER A 420 -3.75 -16.22 -14.91
N SER A 421 -3.06 -15.13 -14.56
CA SER A 421 -2.14 -15.12 -13.41
C SER A 421 -2.89 -15.19 -12.07
N LEU A 422 -4.11 -14.68 -11.99
CA LEU A 422 -4.95 -14.81 -10.79
C LEU A 422 -5.51 -16.23 -10.67
N ILE A 423 -6.01 -16.76 -11.80
CA ILE A 423 -6.61 -18.09 -11.89
C ILE A 423 -5.56 -19.16 -11.56
N ILE A 424 -4.33 -19.04 -12.07
CA ILE A 424 -3.28 -20.03 -11.80
C ILE A 424 -2.92 -20.11 -10.32
N ILE A 425 -3.00 -19.01 -9.56
CA ILE A 425 -2.82 -19.05 -8.10
C ILE A 425 -3.88 -19.99 -7.51
N VAL A 426 -5.16 -19.70 -7.74
CA VAL A 426 -6.27 -20.50 -7.19
C VAL A 426 -6.19 -21.97 -7.62
N VAL A 427 -5.89 -22.23 -8.89
CA VAL A 427 -5.76 -23.60 -9.42
C VAL A 427 -4.59 -24.34 -8.75
N LEU A 428 -3.42 -23.73 -8.63
CA LEU A 428 -2.26 -24.38 -8.01
C LEU A 428 -2.48 -24.66 -6.53
N LEU A 429 -3.14 -23.74 -5.81
CA LEU A 429 -3.56 -23.97 -4.42
C LEU A 429 -4.54 -25.15 -4.33
N ALA A 430 -5.52 -25.22 -5.23
CA ALA A 430 -6.48 -26.31 -5.28
C ALA A 430 -5.84 -27.67 -5.62
N LEU A 431 -4.74 -27.65 -6.37
CA LEU A 431 -3.90 -28.83 -6.66
C LEU A 431 -2.94 -29.19 -5.51
N GLY A 432 -3.04 -28.52 -4.36
CA GLY A 432 -2.21 -28.79 -3.18
C GLY A 432 -0.78 -28.25 -3.26
N GLN A 433 -0.47 -27.37 -4.22
CA GLN A 433 0.81 -26.66 -4.23
C GLN A 433 0.85 -25.62 -3.11
N SER A 434 2.05 -25.37 -2.59
CA SER A 434 2.24 -24.30 -1.61
C SER A 434 1.92 -22.94 -2.21
N ALA A 435 1.39 -22.03 -1.38
CA ALA A 435 1.11 -20.66 -1.79
C ALA A 435 2.36 -19.96 -2.37
N PHE A 436 3.54 -20.25 -1.82
CA PHE A 436 4.82 -19.74 -2.32
C PHE A 436 5.06 -20.06 -3.79
N LYS A 437 4.95 -21.35 -4.16
CA LYS A 437 5.17 -21.80 -5.54
C LYS A 437 4.10 -21.24 -6.46
N ALA A 438 2.86 -21.19 -6.01
CA ALA A 438 1.75 -20.65 -6.78
C ALA A 438 1.97 -19.19 -7.20
N VAL A 439 2.41 -18.34 -6.25
CA VAL A 439 2.68 -16.92 -6.52
C VAL A 439 3.91 -16.73 -7.41
N VAL A 440 4.96 -17.54 -7.21
CA VAL A 440 6.15 -17.49 -8.08
C VAL A 440 5.78 -17.88 -9.51
N TYR A 441 5.03 -18.97 -9.71
CA TYR A 441 4.58 -19.38 -11.04
C TYR A 441 3.61 -18.36 -11.65
N ALA A 442 2.72 -17.75 -10.87
CA ALA A 442 1.87 -16.66 -11.34
C ALA A 442 2.66 -15.42 -11.77
N SER A 443 3.74 -15.08 -11.04
CA SER A 443 4.65 -13.98 -11.38
C SER A 443 5.41 -14.27 -12.67
N VAL A 444 5.90 -15.50 -12.84
CA VAL A 444 6.56 -15.94 -14.08
C VAL A 444 5.57 -15.91 -15.25
N LEU A 445 4.34 -16.39 -15.05
CA LEU A 445 3.30 -16.35 -16.08
C LEU A 445 2.97 -14.91 -16.47
N ALA A 446 2.78 -14.01 -15.50
CA ALA A 446 2.54 -12.59 -15.76
C ALA A 446 3.71 -11.93 -16.52
N PHE A 447 4.96 -12.27 -16.15
CA PHE A 447 6.15 -11.84 -16.86
C PHE A 447 6.17 -12.34 -18.32
N LEU A 448 5.88 -13.62 -18.57
CA LEU A 448 5.86 -14.18 -19.92
C LEU A 448 4.74 -13.55 -20.77
N LEU A 449 3.55 -13.38 -20.20
CA LEU A 449 2.41 -12.80 -20.90
C LEU A 449 2.58 -11.31 -21.18
N SER A 450 3.36 -10.59 -20.37
CA SER A 450 3.72 -9.19 -20.63
C SER A 450 4.38 -8.98 -22.00
N PHE A 451 5.06 -9.99 -22.56
CA PHE A 451 5.67 -9.89 -23.90
C PHE A 451 4.65 -9.84 -25.06
N LEU A 452 3.41 -10.28 -24.80
CA LEU A 452 2.32 -10.27 -25.77
C LEU A 452 1.87 -8.85 -26.12
N ASP A 453 1.96 -7.91 -25.17
CA ASP A 453 1.73 -6.49 -25.42
C ASP A 453 3.04 -5.72 -25.61
N ARG A 454 3.24 -5.16 -26.82
CA ARG A 454 4.40 -4.31 -27.14
C ARG A 454 4.58 -3.12 -26.20
N ARG A 455 3.51 -2.57 -25.63
CA ARG A 455 3.58 -1.39 -24.74
C ARG A 455 4.05 -1.74 -23.33
N HIS A 456 3.66 -2.91 -22.84
CA HIS A 456 3.88 -3.32 -21.46
C HIS A 456 4.95 -4.38 -21.26
N ARG A 457 5.76 -4.67 -22.30
CA ARG A 457 6.87 -5.63 -22.23
C ARG A 457 7.75 -5.39 -21.01
N MET A 458 7.97 -6.45 -20.22
CA MET A 458 8.91 -6.48 -19.12
C MET A 458 10.35 -6.59 -19.64
N THR A 459 10.87 -5.46 -20.12
CA THR A 459 12.28 -5.31 -20.44
C THR A 459 13.14 -5.43 -19.17
N PRO A 460 14.45 -5.77 -19.27
CA PRO A 460 15.33 -5.87 -18.11
C PRO A 460 15.25 -4.71 -17.09
N PRO A 461 15.18 -3.42 -17.49
CA PRO A 461 15.02 -2.34 -16.52
C PRO A 461 13.66 -2.35 -15.81
N ARG A 462 12.58 -2.80 -16.47
CA ARG A 462 11.26 -2.95 -15.83
C ARG A 462 11.21 -4.13 -14.88
N VAL A 463 11.89 -5.23 -15.20
CA VAL A 463 12.04 -6.37 -14.28
C VAL A 463 12.80 -5.95 -13.03
N PHE A 464 13.92 -5.24 -13.20
CA PHE A 464 14.68 -4.69 -12.08
C PHE A 464 13.82 -3.75 -11.22
N ALA A 465 13.05 -2.85 -11.87
CA ALA A 465 12.12 -1.98 -11.17
C ALA A 465 11.03 -2.74 -10.43
N ALA A 466 10.49 -3.83 -11.01
CA ALA A 466 9.49 -4.67 -10.37
C ALA A 466 10.02 -5.36 -9.11
N LEU A 467 11.22 -5.95 -9.19
CA LEU A 467 11.89 -6.56 -8.03
C LEU A 467 12.18 -5.52 -6.95
N ALA A 468 12.79 -4.40 -7.32
CA ALA A 468 13.08 -3.33 -6.36
C ALA A 468 11.81 -2.77 -5.69
N LYS A 469 10.73 -2.59 -6.46
CA LYS A 469 9.42 -2.13 -5.95
C LYS A 469 8.78 -3.18 -5.04
N GLY A 470 8.83 -4.46 -5.41
CA GLY A 470 8.31 -5.56 -4.59
C GLY A 470 9.00 -5.64 -3.23
N ALA A 471 10.33 -5.59 -3.19
CA ALA A 471 11.09 -5.55 -1.93
C ALA A 471 10.85 -4.26 -1.13
N SER A 472 10.67 -3.11 -1.80
CA SER A 472 10.35 -1.86 -1.09
C SER A 472 8.96 -1.90 -0.44
N GLY A 473 8.00 -2.57 -1.08
CA GLY A 473 6.64 -2.73 -0.56
C GLY A 473 6.54 -3.61 0.69
N VAL A 474 7.49 -4.51 0.93
CA VAL A 474 7.46 -5.36 2.14
C VAL A 474 8.11 -4.69 3.36
N LEU A 475 8.87 -3.59 3.19
CA LEU A 475 9.64 -2.98 4.29
C LEU A 475 8.77 -2.59 5.49
N PRO A 476 7.61 -1.94 5.33
CA PRO A 476 6.75 -1.58 6.45
C PRO A 476 6.16 -2.80 7.13
N VAL A 477 5.72 -3.77 6.34
CA VAL A 477 5.10 -5.00 6.84
C VAL A 477 6.11 -5.84 7.61
N ALA A 478 7.35 -5.93 7.13
CA ALA A 478 8.43 -6.61 7.84
C ALA A 478 8.74 -5.94 9.18
N ALA A 479 8.75 -4.60 9.25
CA ALA A 479 8.96 -3.88 10.49
C ALA A 479 7.81 -4.11 11.50
N THR A 480 6.55 -4.03 11.05
CA THR A 480 5.39 -4.28 11.92
C THR A 480 5.31 -5.72 12.38
N CYS A 481 5.62 -6.69 11.51
CA CYS A 481 5.70 -8.11 11.86
C CYS A 481 6.80 -8.38 12.90
N ALA A 482 8.00 -7.84 12.70
CA ALA A 482 9.10 -7.93 13.67
C ALA A 482 8.71 -7.35 15.05
N ALA A 483 7.96 -6.25 15.06
CA ALA A 483 7.46 -5.64 16.29
C ALA A 483 6.30 -6.44 16.93
N ALA A 484 5.40 -6.98 16.12
CA ALA A 484 4.29 -7.83 16.58
C ALA A 484 4.80 -9.13 17.21
N GLY A 485 5.90 -9.69 16.70
CA GLY A 485 6.59 -10.82 17.33
C GLY A 485 6.98 -10.54 18.77
N LEU A 486 7.35 -9.30 19.13
CA LEU A 486 7.64 -8.96 20.53
C LEU A 486 6.40 -9.06 21.43
N ILE A 487 5.21 -8.76 20.91
CA ILE A 487 3.96 -8.91 21.64
C ILE A 487 3.70 -10.40 21.89
N VAL A 488 3.85 -11.24 20.86
CA VAL A 488 3.70 -12.70 20.98
C VAL A 488 4.68 -13.25 22.01
N ALA A 489 5.96 -12.87 21.93
CA ALA A 489 6.96 -13.27 22.91
C ALA A 489 6.59 -12.93 24.35
N VAL A 490 6.05 -11.74 24.60
CA VAL A 490 5.59 -11.34 25.93
C VAL A 490 4.42 -12.20 26.39
N LEU A 491 3.39 -12.35 25.55
CA LEU A 491 2.22 -13.18 25.88
C LEU A 491 2.64 -14.62 26.23
N THR A 492 3.52 -15.21 25.43
CA THR A 492 4.01 -16.58 25.65
C THR A 492 4.76 -16.73 26.98
N ILE A 493 5.62 -15.77 27.37
CA ILE A 493 6.33 -15.88 28.66
C ILE A 493 5.43 -15.55 29.85
N THR A 494 4.43 -14.68 29.70
CA THR A 494 3.53 -14.34 30.80
C THR A 494 2.43 -15.39 30.98
N GLY A 495 2.16 -16.23 29.98
CA GLY A 495 1.12 -17.25 30.02
C GLY A 495 -0.29 -16.70 29.80
N LEU A 496 -0.40 -15.52 29.17
CA LEU A 496 -1.65 -14.93 28.67
C LEU A 496 -1.92 -15.46 27.27
#